data_AF-A0A6F8YFK1-F1
#
_entry.id   AF-A0A6F8YFK1-F1
#
_cell.length_a   1.000
_cell.length_b   1.000
_cell.length_c   1.000
_cell.angle_alpha   90.00
_cell.angle_beta   90.00
_cell.angle_gamma   90.00
#
_symmetry.space_group_name_H-M   'P 1'
#
loop_
_entity.id
_entity.type
_entity.pdbx_description
1 polymer ?
#
loop_
_entity_poly.entity_id
_entity_poly.type
_entity_poly.pdbx_seq_one_letter_code
_entity_poly.pdbx_strand_id
1 'polypeptide(L)'
;MLRQTVSELAAGPRGWQQIANFLVFGVLLLLFAAGLRRATRSVMVPALVALIAAALVVSGLFVTDPVHSAATTWHGTVHNAAAIPVFLGLPALCLVVAVLSLRRGSWGWAVYSTVTAVAMLATIQDLASDAYAGLFQRITIVLGWTWLTVLALRVRAGQSPLATSEVGRYRGR
;
A
#
# COMPACT_ATOMS: atom_id res chain seq x y z
N MET A 1 6.46 -16.98 -14.32
CA MET A 1 6.68 -16.02 -13.22
C MET A 1 6.57 -14.56 -13.66
N LEU A 2 7.18 -14.16 -14.78
CA LEU A 2 7.16 -12.75 -15.24
C LEU A 2 5.79 -12.30 -15.78
N ARG A 3 5.04 -13.20 -16.43
CA ARG A 3 3.68 -12.94 -16.92
C ARG A 3 2.64 -13.00 -15.81
N GLN A 4 2.62 -14.13 -15.10
CA GLN A 4 1.64 -14.43 -14.06
C GLN A 4 1.74 -13.48 -12.87
N THR A 5 0.65 -12.77 -12.58
CA THR A 5 0.54 -11.88 -11.43
C THR A 5 0.61 -12.64 -10.11
N VAL A 6 1.02 -11.96 -9.04
CA VAL A 6 0.97 -12.45 -7.66
C VAL A 6 -0.47 -12.80 -7.27
N SER A 7 -1.45 -12.01 -7.70
CA SER A 7 -2.87 -12.26 -7.46
C SER A 7 -3.34 -13.58 -8.05
N GLU A 8 -2.95 -13.89 -9.29
CA GLU A 8 -3.27 -15.16 -9.97
C GLU A 8 -2.73 -16.40 -9.26
N LEU A 9 -1.71 -16.26 -8.40
CA LEU A 9 -1.21 -17.41 -7.62
C LEU A 9 -2.31 -18.00 -6.72
N ALA A 10 -3.29 -17.19 -6.31
CA ALA A 10 -4.44 -17.62 -5.52
C ALA A 10 -5.35 -18.63 -6.24
N ALA A 11 -5.35 -18.65 -7.57
CA ALA A 11 -6.11 -19.61 -8.39
C ALA A 11 -5.34 -20.91 -8.67
N GLY A 12 -4.06 -20.99 -8.29
CA GLY A 12 -3.20 -22.15 -8.54
C GLY A 12 -3.30 -23.25 -7.47
N PRO A 13 -2.58 -24.37 -7.64
CA PRO A 13 -2.59 -25.50 -6.70
C PRO A 13 -2.16 -25.15 -5.26
N ARG A 14 -1.38 -24.09 -5.09
CA ARG A 14 -0.93 -23.55 -3.79
C ARG A 14 -1.61 -22.22 -3.45
N GLY A 15 -2.79 -21.96 -4.03
CA GLY A 15 -3.49 -20.69 -3.93
C GLY A 15 -3.84 -20.25 -2.50
N TRP A 16 -4.05 -21.22 -1.61
CA TRP A 16 -4.25 -20.97 -0.18
C TRP A 16 -3.10 -20.18 0.46
N GLN A 17 -1.86 -20.34 -0.02
CA GLN A 17 -0.70 -19.58 0.49
C GLN A 17 -0.82 -18.11 0.14
N GLN A 18 -1.26 -17.80 -1.08
CA GLN A 18 -1.46 -16.44 -1.53
C GLN A 18 -2.66 -15.79 -0.83
N ILE A 19 -3.75 -16.54 -0.63
CA ILE A 19 -4.90 -16.11 0.16
C ILE A 19 -4.46 -15.80 1.60
N ALA A 20 -3.72 -16.71 2.25
CA ALA A 20 -3.20 -16.50 3.59
C ALA A 20 -2.30 -15.26 3.66
N ASN A 21 -1.43 -15.05 2.67
CA ASN A 21 -0.61 -13.84 2.60
C ASN A 21 -1.46 -12.56 2.55
N PHE A 22 -2.50 -12.52 1.72
CA PHE A 22 -3.41 -11.36 1.65
C PHE A 22 -4.10 -11.09 2.98
N LEU A 23 -4.66 -12.14 3.61
CA LEU A 23 -5.36 -12.00 4.88
C LEU A 23 -4.43 -11.58 6.02
N VAL A 24 -3.28 -12.23 6.16
CA VAL A 24 -2.30 -11.93 7.21
C VAL A 24 -1.75 -10.52 7.04
N PHE A 25 -1.28 -10.13 5.85
CA PHE A 25 -0.79 -8.77 5.62
C PHE A 25 -1.90 -7.73 5.79
N GLY A 26 -3.12 -8.02 5.33
CA GLY A 26 -4.26 -7.14 5.52
C GLY A 26 -4.54 -6.87 7.00
N VAL A 27 -4.58 -7.91 7.83
CA VAL A 27 -4.77 -7.78 9.29
C VAL A 27 -3.60 -7.02 9.93
N LEU A 28 -2.35 -7.34 9.56
CA LEU A 28 -1.19 -6.61 10.07
C LEU A 28 -1.22 -5.13 9.70
N LEU A 29 -1.70 -4.77 8.51
CA LEU A 29 -1.87 -3.38 8.10
C LEU A 29 -3.02 -2.67 8.82
N LEU A 30 -4.11 -3.37 9.16
CA LEU A 30 -5.17 -2.83 10.03
C LEU A 30 -4.62 -2.53 11.43
N LEU A 31 -3.84 -3.44 12.01
CA LEU A 31 -3.15 -3.22 13.29
C LEU A 31 -2.16 -2.05 13.20
N PHE A 32 -1.43 -1.95 12.09
CA PHE A 32 -0.54 -0.82 11.82
C PHE A 32 -1.30 0.50 11.73
N ALA A 33 -2.45 0.54 11.05
CA ALA A 33 -3.31 1.72 11.00
C ALA A 33 -3.78 2.15 12.40
N ALA A 34 -4.23 1.20 13.23
CA ALA A 34 -4.59 1.46 14.62
C ALA A 34 -3.38 1.98 15.43
N GLY A 35 -2.19 1.41 15.22
CA GLY A 35 -0.93 1.89 15.77
C GLY A 35 -0.62 3.33 15.37
N LEU A 36 -0.72 3.67 14.08
CA LEU A 36 -0.52 5.02 13.55
C LEU A 36 -1.52 6.01 14.15
N ARG A 37 -2.79 5.61 14.32
CA ARG A 37 -3.82 6.47 14.90
C ARG A 37 -3.55 6.81 16.37
N ARG A 38 -2.94 5.89 17.11
CA ARG A 38 -2.52 6.09 18.51
C ARG A 38 -1.20 6.86 18.62
N ALA A 39 -0.25 6.59 17.72
CA ALA A 39 1.08 7.19 17.75
C ALA A 39 1.15 8.60 17.13
N THR A 40 0.11 9.02 16.40
CA THR A 40 0.12 10.29 15.67
C THR A 40 -1.21 11.02 15.85
N ARG A 41 -1.21 12.34 15.61
CA ARG A 41 -2.43 13.16 15.60
C ARG A 41 -3.16 13.11 14.24
N SER A 42 -2.61 12.42 13.25
CA SER A 42 -3.23 12.32 11.93
C SER A 42 -4.44 11.39 11.96
N VAL A 43 -5.53 11.82 11.33
CA VAL A 43 -6.71 10.98 11.09
C VAL A 43 -6.67 10.39 9.67
N MET A 44 -6.29 11.23 8.70
CA MET A 44 -6.29 10.86 7.28
C MET A 44 -5.32 9.73 6.95
N VAL A 45 -4.08 9.78 7.45
CA VAL A 45 -3.07 8.76 7.11
C VAL A 45 -3.43 7.38 7.66
N PRO A 46 -3.81 7.23 8.95
CA PRO A 46 -4.34 5.96 9.44
C PRO A 46 -5.58 5.48 8.70
N ALA A 47 -6.51 6.37 8.35
CA ALA A 47 -7.73 6.00 7.63
C ALA A 47 -7.44 5.45 6.22
N LEU A 48 -6.51 6.09 5.49
CA LEU A 48 -6.06 5.60 4.17
C LEU A 48 -5.37 4.24 4.28
N VAL A 49 -4.50 4.04 5.28
CA VAL A 49 -3.87 2.73 5.53
C VAL A 49 -4.93 1.68 5.86
N ALA A 50 -5.92 2.01 6.69
CA ALA A 50 -7.01 1.10 7.04
C ALA A 50 -7.88 0.73 5.81
N LEU A 51 -8.16 1.69 4.92
CA LEU A 51 -8.88 1.43 3.68
C LEU A 51 -8.10 0.48 2.76
N ILE A 52 -6.81 0.74 2.55
CA ILE A 52 -5.91 -0.13 1.76
C ILE A 52 -5.86 -1.54 2.37
N ALA A 53 -5.76 -1.62 3.70
CA ALA A 53 -5.69 -2.89 4.43
C ALA A 53 -7.00 -3.69 4.31
N ALA A 54 -8.15 -3.04 4.49
CA ALA A 54 -9.46 -3.67 4.32
C ALA A 54 -9.65 -4.17 2.88
N ALA A 55 -9.25 -3.38 1.90
CA ALA A 55 -9.31 -3.77 0.49
C ALA A 55 -8.41 -5.00 0.21
N LEU A 56 -7.21 -5.06 0.81
CA LEU A 56 -6.34 -6.24 0.70
C LEU A 56 -6.96 -7.50 1.32
N VAL A 57 -7.64 -7.37 2.47
CA VAL A 57 -8.40 -8.47 3.08
C VAL A 57 -9.50 -8.94 2.14
N VAL A 58 -10.27 -8.02 1.56
CA VAL A 58 -11.32 -8.36 0.58
C VAL A 58 -10.72 -9.07 -0.63
N SER A 59 -9.62 -8.59 -1.21
CA SER A 59 -8.91 -9.31 -2.29
C SER A 59 -8.43 -10.70 -1.87
N GLY A 60 -8.14 -10.94 -0.59
CA GLY A 60 -7.83 -12.27 -0.08
C GLY A 60 -9.05 -13.20 -0.01
N LEU A 61 -10.22 -12.67 0.33
CA LEU A 61 -11.47 -13.44 0.45
C LEU A 61 -12.06 -13.83 -0.91
N PHE A 62 -11.85 -13.03 -1.95
CA PHE A 62 -12.34 -13.28 -3.30
C PHE A 62 -11.18 -13.60 -4.22
N VAL A 63 -11.12 -14.83 -4.74
CA VAL A 63 -10.04 -15.26 -5.65
C VAL A 63 -10.21 -14.59 -7.03
N THR A 64 -9.12 -14.09 -7.58
CA THR A 64 -9.12 -13.50 -8.93
C THR A 64 -9.25 -14.57 -10.01
N ASP A 65 -9.85 -14.20 -11.15
CA ASP A 65 -9.89 -15.08 -12.30
C ASP A 65 -8.49 -15.18 -12.94
N PRO A 66 -8.10 -16.35 -13.48
CA PRO A 66 -6.90 -16.46 -14.28
C PRO A 66 -6.96 -15.51 -15.49
N VAL A 67 -5.86 -14.84 -15.86
CA VAL A 67 -5.86 -13.84 -16.95
C VAL A 67 -6.40 -14.35 -18.29
N HIS A 68 -6.30 -15.66 -18.56
CA HIS A 68 -6.77 -16.29 -19.80
C HIS A 68 -8.15 -16.95 -19.65
N SER A 69 -8.90 -16.64 -18.59
CA SER A 69 -10.27 -17.14 -18.44
C SER A 69 -11.19 -16.51 -19.50
N ALA A 70 -12.00 -17.33 -20.15
CA ALA A 70 -12.94 -16.88 -21.20
C ALA A 70 -14.06 -15.97 -20.67
N ALA A 71 -14.29 -15.94 -19.35
CA ALA A 71 -15.29 -15.12 -18.71
C ALA A 71 -14.81 -14.65 -17.33
N THR A 72 -15.13 -13.41 -16.98
CA THR A 72 -14.90 -12.85 -15.64
C THR A 72 -16.01 -13.33 -14.70
N THR A 73 -15.64 -13.87 -13.55
CA THR A 73 -16.58 -14.26 -12.49
C THR A 73 -16.89 -13.08 -11.58
N TRP A 74 -17.96 -13.20 -10.80
CA TRP A 74 -18.28 -12.19 -9.79
C TRP A 74 -17.21 -12.11 -8.68
N HIS A 75 -16.55 -13.23 -8.34
CA HIS A 75 -15.43 -13.24 -7.40
C HIS A 75 -14.24 -12.46 -7.95
N GLY A 76 -13.85 -12.71 -9.20
CA GLY A 76 -12.78 -11.98 -9.86
C GLY A 76 -13.09 -10.49 -10.00
N THR A 77 -14.35 -10.14 -10.27
CA THR A 77 -14.82 -8.74 -10.28
C THR A 77 -14.62 -8.06 -8.92
N VAL A 78 -15.05 -8.71 -7.83
CA VAL A 78 -14.87 -8.17 -6.47
C VAL A 78 -13.38 -8.06 -6.11
N HIS A 79 -12.58 -9.08 -6.45
CA HIS A 79 -11.13 -9.05 -6.24
C HIS A 79 -10.47 -7.85 -6.93
N ASN A 80 -10.79 -7.66 -8.22
CA ASN A 80 -10.20 -6.60 -9.04
C ASN A 80 -10.66 -5.22 -8.58
N ALA A 81 -11.92 -5.07 -8.18
CA ALA A 81 -12.41 -3.83 -7.56
C ALA A 81 -11.68 -3.52 -6.24
N ALA A 82 -11.46 -4.53 -5.40
CA ALA A 82 -10.72 -4.39 -4.15
C ALA A 82 -9.21 -4.16 -4.36
N ALA A 83 -8.65 -4.61 -5.49
CA ALA A 83 -7.25 -4.33 -5.83
C ALA A 83 -7.01 -2.84 -6.14
N ILE A 84 -8.02 -2.09 -6.62
CA ILE A 84 -7.88 -0.67 -6.97
C ILE A 84 -7.41 0.18 -5.77
N PRO A 85 -8.07 0.14 -4.58
CA PRO A 85 -7.55 0.83 -3.40
C PRO A 85 -6.15 0.39 -2.99
N VAL A 86 -5.77 -0.87 -3.20
CA VAL A 86 -4.42 -1.34 -2.87
C VAL A 86 -3.38 -0.70 -3.78
N PHE A 87 -3.58 -0.79 -5.10
CA PHE A 87 -2.60 -0.34 -6.08
C PHE A 87 -2.58 1.18 -6.26
N LEU A 88 -3.73 1.87 -6.21
CA LEU A 88 -3.77 3.34 -6.35
C LEU A 88 -3.76 4.07 -5.01
N GLY A 89 -4.26 3.45 -3.94
CA GLY A 89 -4.25 4.04 -2.62
C GLY A 89 -2.86 4.15 -2.02
N LEU A 90 -1.95 3.19 -2.28
CA LEU A 90 -0.57 3.26 -1.78
C LEU A 90 0.25 4.42 -2.38
N PRO A 91 0.27 4.64 -3.72
CA PRO A 91 0.88 5.84 -4.29
C PRO A 91 0.22 7.14 -3.79
N ALA A 92 -1.10 7.17 -3.69
CA ALA A 92 -1.81 8.33 -3.14
C ALA A 92 -1.41 8.62 -1.69
N LEU A 93 -1.28 7.58 -0.86
CA LEU A 93 -0.79 7.67 0.52
C LEU A 93 0.64 8.21 0.56
N CYS A 94 1.53 7.73 -0.32
CA CYS A 94 2.89 8.22 -0.45
C CYS A 94 2.91 9.72 -0.77
N LEU A 95 2.08 10.17 -1.72
CA LEU A 95 1.97 11.59 -2.10
C LEU A 95 1.39 12.44 -0.97
N VAL A 96 0.35 11.96 -0.28
CA VAL A 96 -0.21 12.62 0.90
C VAL A 96 0.88 12.83 1.96
N VAL A 97 1.64 11.78 2.28
CA VAL A 97 2.74 11.87 3.23
C VAL A 97 3.86 12.76 2.70
N ALA A 98 4.15 12.75 1.40
CA ALA A 98 5.14 13.65 0.79
C ALA A 98 4.77 15.13 1.02
N VAL A 99 3.53 15.51 0.73
CA VAL A 99 3.03 16.87 0.94
C VAL A 99 3.11 17.27 2.42
N LEU A 100 2.70 16.38 3.33
CA LEU A 100 2.82 16.63 4.77
C LEU A 100 4.27 16.81 5.21
N SER A 101 5.20 16.10 4.57
CA SER A 101 6.63 16.16 4.88
C SER A 101 7.29 17.44 4.38
N LEU A 102 6.91 17.91 3.19
CA LEU A 102 7.32 19.21 2.65
C LEU A 102 6.92 20.35 3.60
N ARG A 103 5.66 20.35 4.06
CA ARG A 103 5.14 21.35 5.01
C ARG A 103 5.87 21.38 6.35
N ARG A 104 6.64 20.33 6.67
CA ARG A 104 7.40 20.18 7.92
C ARG A 104 8.92 20.29 7.71
N GLY A 105 9.37 20.66 6.52
CA GLY A 105 10.79 20.81 6.18
C GLY A 105 11.55 19.49 6.02
N SER A 106 10.87 18.35 5.99
CA SER A 106 11.49 17.03 5.80
C SER A 106 11.62 16.68 4.32
N TRP A 107 12.48 17.43 3.62
CA TRP A 107 12.63 17.35 2.16
C TRP A 107 13.05 15.96 1.66
N GLY A 108 14.02 15.33 2.33
CA GLY A 108 14.48 13.99 1.92
C GLY A 108 13.35 12.94 1.97
N TRP A 109 12.50 13.00 3.00
CA TRP A 109 11.37 12.07 3.11
C TRP A 109 10.25 12.38 2.11
N ALA A 110 10.04 13.67 1.79
CA ALA A 110 9.13 14.07 0.73
C ALA A 110 9.57 13.54 -0.63
N VAL A 111 10.84 13.75 -1.01
CA VAL A 111 11.40 13.26 -2.28
C VAL A 111 11.31 11.74 -2.36
N TYR A 112 11.74 11.03 -1.32
CA TYR A 112 11.64 9.57 -1.28
C TYR A 112 10.20 9.08 -1.48
N SER A 113 9.23 9.72 -0.80
CA SER A 113 7.82 9.34 -0.91
C SER A 113 7.25 9.65 -2.31
N THR A 114 7.60 10.80 -2.89
CA THR A 114 7.19 11.15 -4.26
C THR A 114 7.80 10.21 -5.29
N VAL A 115 9.10 9.91 -5.20
CA VAL A 115 9.78 8.98 -6.11
C VAL A 115 9.16 7.60 -6.02
N THR A 116 8.88 7.12 -4.81
CA THR A 116 8.19 5.83 -4.61
C THR A 116 6.81 5.83 -5.28
N ALA A 117 6.02 6.89 -5.08
CA ALA A 117 4.69 7.00 -5.69
C ALA A 117 4.75 7.00 -7.22
N VAL A 118 5.65 7.79 -7.81
CA VAL A 118 5.84 7.87 -9.27
C VAL A 118 6.30 6.52 -9.83
N ALA A 119 7.27 5.87 -9.17
CA ALA A 119 7.74 4.55 -9.58
C ALA A 119 6.62 3.51 -9.55
N MET A 120 5.81 3.50 -8.49
CA MET A 120 4.64 2.62 -8.41
C MET A 120 3.64 2.89 -9.54
N LEU A 121 3.28 4.16 -9.77
CA LEU A 121 2.34 4.55 -10.83
C LEU A 121 2.85 4.14 -12.22
N ALA A 122 4.14 4.34 -12.50
CA ALA A 122 4.75 3.89 -13.75
C ALA A 122 4.61 2.37 -13.92
N THR A 123 4.97 1.59 -12.89
CA THR A 123 4.84 0.12 -12.96
C THR A 123 3.40 -0.37 -13.00
N ILE A 124 2.44 0.37 -12.44
CA ILE A 124 1.00 0.02 -12.50
C ILE A 124 0.47 0.11 -13.92
N GLN A 125 0.92 1.09 -14.71
CA GLN A 125 0.49 1.23 -16.11
C GLN A 125 0.87 0.00 -16.94
N ASP A 126 1.97 -0.66 -16.59
CA ASP A 126 2.47 -1.85 -17.28
C ASP A 126 1.83 -3.18 -16.80
N LEU A 127 0.87 -3.15 -15.86
CA LEU A 127 0.12 -4.35 -15.46
C LEU A 127 -0.74 -4.92 -16.60
N ALA A 128 -1.03 -4.12 -17.62
CA ALA A 128 -1.71 -4.60 -18.83
C ALA A 128 -0.78 -5.37 -19.79
N SER A 129 0.52 -5.49 -19.47
CA SER A 129 1.48 -6.19 -20.31
C SER A 129 1.30 -7.71 -20.24
N ASP A 130 0.93 -8.34 -21.35
CA ASP A 130 0.85 -9.81 -21.47
C ASP A 130 2.17 -10.51 -21.11
N ALA A 131 3.30 -9.86 -21.34
CA ALA A 131 4.64 -10.43 -21.16
C ALA A 131 5.21 -10.24 -19.75
N TYR A 132 4.84 -9.15 -19.07
CA TYR A 132 5.54 -8.70 -17.87
C TYR A 132 4.62 -8.22 -16.74
N ALA A 133 3.29 -8.37 -16.86
CA ALA A 133 2.35 -7.95 -15.81
C ALA A 133 2.75 -8.42 -14.41
N GLY A 134 3.13 -9.69 -14.28
CA GLY A 134 3.59 -10.26 -13.01
C GLY A 134 4.91 -9.69 -12.50
N LEU A 135 5.84 -9.30 -13.36
CA LEU A 135 7.07 -8.63 -12.96
C LEU A 135 6.76 -7.24 -12.40
N PHE A 136 6.03 -6.43 -13.17
CA PHE A 136 5.70 -5.06 -12.77
C PHE A 136 4.86 -5.04 -11.50
N GLN A 137 3.88 -5.96 -11.36
CA GLN A 137 3.11 -6.07 -10.13
C GLN A 137 3.99 -6.38 -8.92
N ARG A 138 4.99 -7.27 -9.04
CA ARG A 138 5.94 -7.57 -7.94
C ARG A 138 6.77 -6.34 -7.58
N ILE A 139 7.25 -5.59 -8.57
CA ILE A 139 8.00 -4.35 -8.34
C ILE A 139 7.12 -3.35 -7.57
N THR A 140 5.89 -3.11 -8.02
CA THR A 140 4.92 -2.24 -7.34
C THR A 140 4.69 -2.64 -5.89
N ILE A 141 4.48 -3.95 -5.65
CA ILE A 141 4.25 -4.53 -4.33
C ILE A 141 5.47 -4.31 -3.42
N VAL A 142 6.68 -4.61 -3.91
CA VAL A 142 7.93 -4.43 -3.14
C VAL A 142 8.14 -2.96 -2.79
N LEU A 143 7.92 -2.03 -3.73
CA LEU A 143 8.02 -0.59 -3.47
C LEU A 143 7.05 -0.15 -2.37
N GLY A 144 5.77 -0.53 -2.49
CA GLY A 144 4.73 -0.19 -1.52
C GLY A 144 5.00 -0.75 -0.12
N TRP A 145 5.35 -2.03 -0.02
CA TRP A 145 5.67 -2.68 1.27
C TRP A 145 6.94 -2.14 1.91
N THR A 146 7.96 -1.86 1.11
CA THR A 146 9.18 -1.22 1.60
C THR A 146 8.85 0.15 2.18
N TRP A 147 8.09 0.97 1.45
CA TRP A 147 7.73 2.30 1.91
C TRP A 147 6.89 2.28 3.19
N LEU A 148 5.88 1.39 3.30
CA LEU A 148 5.09 1.23 4.52
C LEU A 148 5.94 0.77 5.71
N THR A 149 6.90 -0.13 5.47
CA THR A 149 7.85 -0.58 6.50
C THR A 149 8.71 0.57 6.98
N VAL A 150 9.25 1.38 6.06
CA VAL A 150 10.05 2.56 6.41
C VAL A 150 9.19 3.59 7.15
N LEU A 151 7.95 3.83 6.74
CA LEU A 151 7.01 4.69 7.47
C LEU A 151 6.83 4.20 8.92
N ALA A 152 6.58 2.90 9.11
CA ALA A 152 6.42 2.30 10.44
C ALA A 152 7.66 2.50 11.31
N LEU A 153 8.86 2.27 10.76
CA LEU A 153 10.13 2.47 11.46
C LEU A 153 10.36 3.94 11.81
N ARG A 154 10.06 4.88 10.91
CA ARG A 154 10.19 6.32 11.17
C ARG A 154 9.26 6.79 12.28
N VAL A 155 8.00 6.32 12.28
CA VAL A 155 7.04 6.63 13.35
C VAL A 155 7.52 6.04 14.68
N ARG A 156 8.02 4.80 14.69
CA ARG A 156 8.60 4.17 15.88
C ARG A 156 9.83 4.93 16.41
N ALA A 157 10.64 5.49 15.52
CA ALA A 157 11.82 6.28 15.87
C ALA A 157 11.52 7.75 16.26
N GLY A 158 10.25 8.13 16.38
CA GLY A 158 9.85 9.51 16.72
C GLY A 158 10.04 10.52 15.58
N GLN A 159 10.46 10.10 14.39
CA GLN A 159 10.68 10.95 13.21
C GLN A 159 9.41 11.13 12.38
N SER A 160 8.25 11.15 13.04
CA SER A 160 6.95 11.07 12.40
C SER A 160 6.65 12.35 11.60
N PRO A 161 6.42 12.26 10.28
CA PRO A 161 5.95 13.41 9.47
C PRO A 161 4.48 13.77 9.81
N LEU A 162 3.85 13.06 10.75
CA LEU A 162 2.43 13.15 11.09
C LEU A 162 2.19 13.85 12.45
N ALA A 163 3.24 14.17 13.20
CA ALA A 163 3.14 14.84 14.51
C ALA A 163 3.07 16.36 14.33
N THR A 164 2.03 17.04 14.84
CA THR A 164 1.94 18.51 14.85
C THR A 164 3.16 19.13 15.54
N SER A 165 3.77 20.13 14.92
CA SER A 165 4.84 20.91 15.54
C SER A 165 4.31 21.58 16.80
N GLU A 166 4.78 21.20 17.98
CA GLU A 166 4.77 22.12 19.12
C GLU A 166 5.88 23.15 18.89
N VAL A 167 5.66 24.06 17.95
CA VAL A 167 6.45 25.29 17.87
C VAL A 167 5.66 26.33 18.65
N GLY A 168 6.05 26.56 19.91
CA GLY A 168 5.54 27.69 20.69
C GLY A 168 5.39 27.52 22.21
N ARG A 169 5.92 26.48 22.84
CA ARG A 169 5.96 26.40 24.32
C ARG A 169 7.39 26.00 24.71
N TYR A 170 8.05 26.80 25.54
CA TYR A 170 9.48 26.72 25.94
C TYR A 170 10.52 27.54 25.15
N ARG A 171 10.18 28.73 24.65
CA ARG A 171 11.14 29.85 24.64
C ARG A 171 10.61 30.96 25.54
N GLY A 172 10.95 30.84 26.82
CA GLY A 172 10.56 31.80 27.85
C GLY A 172 11.18 31.37 29.17
N ARG A 173 12.45 31.73 29.36
CA ARG A 173 13.08 32.19 30.59
C ARG A 173 14.47 32.72 30.26
#